data_AF-A0A2S6I2D6-F1
#
_entry.id   AF-A0A2S6I2D6-F1
#
_cell.length_a   1.000
_cell.length_b   1.000
_cell.length_c   1.000
_cell.angle_alpha   90.00
_cell.angle_beta   90.00
_cell.angle_gamma   90.00
#
_symmetry.space_group_name_H-M   'P 1'
#
loop_
_entity.id
_entity.type
_entity.pdbx_description
1 polymer ?
#
loop_
_entity_poly.entity_id
_entity_poly.type
_entity_poly.pdbx_seq_one_letter_code
_entity_poly.pdbx_strand_id
1 'polypeptide(L)' 'MATLSHPFTFADFDEKFPDFEPELRDQAIEIANQLQRERPDASREEIAGLALQRARHWWLDRAG' A
#
# COMPACT_ATOMS: atom_id res chain seq x y z
N MET A 1 -3.91 -21.44 -11.83
CA MET A 1 -3.85 -20.26 -12.71
C MET A 1 -3.13 -19.17 -11.94
N ALA A 2 -1.91 -18.79 -12.36
CA ALA A 2 -1.19 -17.70 -11.72
C ALA A 2 -1.79 -16.40 -12.24
N THR A 3 -2.72 -15.81 -11.51
CA THR A 3 -3.08 -14.40 -11.70
C THR A 3 -1.80 -13.61 -11.45
N LEU A 4 -1.25 -13.03 -12.50
CA LEU A 4 -0.18 -12.04 -12.43
C LEU A 4 -0.72 -10.85 -11.62
N SER A 5 -0.59 -10.94 -10.30
CA SER A 5 -0.89 -9.86 -9.38
C SER A 5 0.14 -8.78 -9.68
N HIS A 6 -0.25 -7.79 -10.47
CA HIS A 6 0.64 -6.70 -10.85
C HIS A 6 1.10 -5.99 -9.57
N PRO A 7 2.37 -5.54 -9.51
CA PRO A 7 2.85 -4.80 -8.37
C PRO A 7 2.00 -3.56 -8.16
N PHE A 8 1.85 -3.15 -6.91
CA PHE A 8 1.20 -1.90 -6.57
C PHE A 8 2.05 -0.74 -7.06
N THR A 9 1.40 0.25 -7.65
CA THR A 9 2.01 1.45 -8.20
C THR A 9 1.35 2.70 -7.64
N PHE A 10 1.92 3.86 -7.95
CA PHE A 10 1.34 5.15 -7.56
C PHE A 10 -0.12 5.30 -7.99
N ALA A 11 -0.49 4.82 -9.18
CA ALA A 11 -1.86 4.91 -9.68
C ALA A 11 -2.88 4.13 -8.83
N ASP A 12 -2.46 3.01 -8.21
CA ASP A 12 -3.32 2.21 -7.33
C ASP A 12 -3.68 2.97 -6.03
N PHE A 13 -2.85 3.93 -5.63
CA PHE A 13 -3.03 4.73 -4.41
C PHE A 13 -3.49 6.15 -4.69
N ASP A 14 -3.11 6.76 -5.81
CA ASP A 14 -3.49 8.13 -6.20
C ASP A 14 -4.99 8.25 -6.45
N GLU A 15 -5.59 7.28 -7.15
CA GLU A 15 -7.03 7.30 -7.45
C GLU A 15 -7.89 7.14 -6.19
N LYS A 16 -7.43 6.33 -5.23
CA LYS A 16 -8.17 6.08 -3.99
C LYS A 16 -7.87 7.10 -2.88
N PHE A 17 -6.72 7.79 -2.95
CA PHE A 17 -6.19 8.58 -1.83
C PHE A 17 -5.38 9.82 -2.30
N PRO A 18 -6.03 10.80 -2.96
CA PRO A 18 -5.34 11.96 -3.56
C PRO A 18 -4.72 12.93 -2.53
N ASP A 19 -5.26 12.99 -1.31
CA ASP A 19 -4.86 13.95 -0.25
C ASP A 19 -3.65 13.52 0.59
N PHE A 20 -3.03 12.36 0.30
CA PHE A 20 -1.91 11.88 1.12
C PHE A 20 -0.57 12.47 0.69
N GLU A 21 0.29 12.76 1.67
CA GLU A 21 1.67 13.20 1.45
C GLU A 21 2.42 12.20 0.54
N PRO A 22 3.28 12.67 -0.38
CA PRO A 22 4.02 11.80 -1.30
C PRO A 22 4.82 10.70 -0.59
N GLU A 23 5.50 11.04 0.52
CA GLU A 23 6.28 10.07 1.30
C GLU A 23 5.41 8.96 1.92
N LEU A 24 4.19 9.28 2.34
CA LEU A 24 3.27 8.29 2.89
C LEU A 24 2.78 7.34 1.79
N ARG A 25 2.57 7.86 0.57
CA ARG A 25 2.22 7.04 -0.59
C ARG A 25 3.34 6.10 -1.00
N ASP A 26 4.58 6.57 -1.07
CA ASP A 26 5.74 5.70 -1.36
C ASP A 26 5.84 4.57 -0.33
N GLN A 27 5.71 4.90 0.96
CA GLN A 27 5.73 3.90 2.03
C GLN A 27 4.56 2.91 1.91
N ALA A 28 3.36 3.36 1.54
CA ALA A 28 2.21 2.48 1.31
C ALA A 28 2.45 1.53 0.13
N ILE A 29 3.05 2.00 -0.97
CA ILE A 29 3.38 1.17 -2.13
C ILE A 29 4.39 0.07 -1.74
N GLU A 30 5.42 0.42 -0.98
CA GLU A 30 6.41 -0.56 -0.51
C GLU A 30 5.76 -1.64 0.37
N ILE A 31 4.95 -1.22 1.35
CA ILE A 31 4.25 -2.14 2.25
C ILE A 31 3.25 -3.01 1.47
N ALA A 32 2.56 -2.46 0.48
CA ALA A 32 1.60 -3.20 -0.33
C ALA A 32 2.28 -4.28 -1.17
N ASN A 33 3.40 -3.94 -1.82
CA ASN A 33 4.19 -4.91 -2.58
C ASN A 33 4.79 -6.00 -1.67
N GLN A 34 5.18 -5.65 -0.45
CA GLN A 34 5.63 -6.62 0.54
C GLN A 34 4.50 -7.56 0.97
N LEU A 35 3.34 -7.00 1.35
CA LEU A 35 2.15 -7.75 1.74
C LEU A 35 1.65 -8.67 0.62
N GLN A 36 1.75 -8.25 -0.64
CA GLN A 36 1.41 -9.07 -1.79
C GLN A 36 2.30 -10.32 -1.92
N ARG A 37 3.58 -10.21 -1.57
CA ARG A 37 4.51 -11.35 -1.54
C ARG A 37 4.27 -12.25 -0.33
N GLU A 38 3.95 -11.67 0.83
CA GLU A 38 3.68 -12.41 2.07
C GLU A 38 2.31 -13.08 2.07
N ARG A 39 1.33 -12.50 1.37
CA ARG A 39 -0.07 -12.93 1.31
C ARG A 39 -0.57 -12.91 -0.14
N PRO A 40 -0.11 -13.86 -0.98
CA PRO A 40 -0.56 -13.94 -2.37
C PRO A 40 -2.06 -14.25 -2.51
N ASP A 41 -2.68 -14.83 -1.48
CA ASP A 41 -4.12 -15.13 -1.42
C ASP A 41 -4.99 -13.95 -1.00
N ALA A 42 -4.38 -12.84 -0.53
CA ALA A 42 -5.13 -11.66 -0.10
C ALA A 42 -5.54 -10.80 -1.30
N SER A 43 -6.73 -10.20 -1.21
CA SER A 43 -7.24 -9.34 -2.28
C SER A 43 -6.43 -8.04 -2.39
N ARG A 44 -6.35 -7.45 -3.59
CA ARG A 44 -5.65 -6.17 -3.77
C ARG A 44 -6.20 -5.07 -2.85
N GLU A 45 -7.50 -5.04 -2.62
CA GLU A 45 -8.13 -4.05 -1.73
C GLU A 45 -7.74 -4.26 -0.27
N GLU A 46 -7.66 -5.51 0.20
CA GLU A 46 -7.20 -5.82 1.55
C GLU A 46 -5.74 -5.42 1.74
N ILE A 47 -4.89 -5.73 0.77
CA ILE A 47 -3.47 -5.35 0.78
C ILE A 47 -3.32 -3.83 0.79
N ALA A 48 -4.04 -3.10 -0.08
CA ALA A 48 -4.00 -1.64 -0.14
C ALA A 48 -4.45 -1.01 1.19
N GLY A 49 -5.55 -1.50 1.77
CA GLY A 49 -6.05 -1.01 3.06
C GLY A 49 -5.06 -1.23 4.20
N LEU A 50 -4.47 -2.43 4.30
CA LEU A 50 -3.44 -2.74 5.29
C LEU A 50 -2.16 -1.92 5.10
N ALA A 51 -1.75 -1.72 3.85
CA ALA A 51 -0.57 -0.95 3.51
C ALA A 51 -0.71 0.51 3.93
N LEU A 52 -1.87 1.12 3.67
CA LEU A 52 -2.16 2.49 4.10
C LEU A 52 -2.24 2.63 5.61
N GLN A 53 -2.86 1.65 6.30
CA GLN A 53 -2.92 1.66 7.75
C GLN A 53 -1.53 1.66 8.37
N ARG A 54 -0.62 0.81 7.86
CA ARG A 54 0.77 0.74 8.32
C ARG A 54 1.56 1.99 7.93
N ALA A 55 1.41 2.49 6.70
CA ALA A 55 2.07 3.72 6.25
C ALA A 55 1.63 4.94 7.09
N ARG A 56 0.34 5.04 7.41
CA ARG A 56 -0.19 6.10 8.28
C ARG A 56 0.36 5.99 9.70
N HIS A 57 0.44 4.79 10.26
CA HIS A 57 1.02 4.62 11.59
C HIS A 57 2.50 5.00 11.61
N TRP A 58 3.27 4.58 10.61
CA TRP A 58 4.67 4.96 10.45
C TRP A 58 4.85 6.48 10.33
N TRP A 59 3.99 7.14 9.54
CA TRP A 59 4.04 8.59 9.37
C TRP A 59 3.70 9.35 10.65
N LEU A 60 2.67 8.91 11.38
CA LEU A 60 2.30 9.51 12.66
C LEU A 60 3.39 9.33 13.73
N ASP A 61 4.07 8.18 13.73
CA ASP A 61 5.20 7.90 14.63
C ASP A 61 6.41 8.80 14.31
N ARG A 62 6.64 9.11 13.02
CA ARG A 62 7.71 10.01 12.57
C ARG A 62 7.41 11.49 12.80
N ALA A 63 6.14 11.88 12.87
CA ALA A 63 5.68 13.25 13.05
C ALA A 63 5.41 13.64 14.53
N GLY A 64 5.55 12.69 15.46
CA GLY A 64 5.47 12.89 16.92
C GLY A 64 6.84 13.15 17.55
#